data_AF-A0A9R0YQT6-F1
#
_entry.id   AF-A0A9R0YQT6-F1
#
_cell.length_a   1.000
_cell.length_b   1.000
_cell.length_c   1.000
_cell.angle_alpha   90.00
_cell.angle_beta   90.00
_cell.angle_gamma   90.00
#
_symmetry.space_group_name_H-M   'P 1'
#
loop_
_entity.id
_entity.type
_entity.pdbx_description
1 polymer ?
#
loop_
_entity_poly.entity_id
_entity_poly.type
_entity_poly.pdbx_seq_one_letter_code
_entity_poly.pdbx_strand_id
1 'polypeptide(L)'
;MLSSMGVAYLNINVLVVDPVLIPSTTPQLDELLLETIKLVQDPDNSSRTVYDSWVKSNASPKIQRLGNGGSDYAAFVQHVGIPSTNLIFGEGRGALRVVYSYGFSYL
;
A
#
# COMPACT_ATOMS: atom_id res chain seq x y z
N MET A 1 -6.45 -25.41 0.55
CA MET A 1 -7.04 -24.17 1.09
C MET A 1 -6.09 -23.01 0.79
N LEU A 2 -6.55 -21.76 0.68
CA LEU A 2 -5.65 -20.62 0.47
C LEU A 2 -4.63 -20.46 1.61
N SER A 3 -5.01 -20.78 2.85
CA SER A 3 -4.10 -20.80 4.00
C SER A 3 -2.90 -21.73 3.84
N SER A 4 -2.96 -22.73 2.94
CA SER A 4 -1.87 -23.70 2.74
C SER A 4 -1.01 -23.42 1.50
N MET A 5 -1.33 -22.39 0.70
CA MET A 5 -0.62 -22.08 -0.55
C MET A 5 -0.41 -20.58 -0.80
N GLY A 6 -1.16 -19.70 -0.15
CA GLY A 6 -1.02 -18.26 -0.29
C GLY A 6 0.24 -17.76 0.38
N VAL A 7 1.12 -17.12 -0.40
CA VAL A 7 2.39 -16.54 0.09
C VAL A 7 2.18 -15.09 0.56
N ALA A 8 1.45 -14.30 -0.21
CA ALA A 8 1.06 -12.93 0.15
C ALA A 8 -0.17 -12.48 -0.65
N TYR A 9 -0.94 -11.53 -0.10
CA TYR A 9 -2.01 -10.82 -0.82
C TYR A 9 -1.62 -9.36 -1.04
N LEU A 10 -1.66 -8.93 -2.30
CA LEU A 10 -1.36 -7.55 -2.67
C LEU A 10 -2.65 -6.82 -3.04
N ASN A 11 -3.11 -5.97 -2.12
CA ASN A 11 -4.22 -5.05 -2.36
C ASN A 11 -3.69 -3.75 -2.94
N ILE A 12 -3.95 -3.50 -4.22
CA ILE A 12 -3.64 -2.22 -4.84
C ILE A 12 -4.97 -1.51 -5.08
N ASN A 13 -5.38 -0.69 -4.12
CA ASN A 13 -6.57 0.12 -4.25
C ASN A 13 -6.14 1.53 -4.67
N VAL A 14 -6.17 1.77 -5.97
CA VAL A 14 -5.76 3.06 -6.53
C VAL A 14 -6.92 4.04 -6.35
N LEU A 15 -6.85 4.83 -5.29
CA LEU A 15 -7.58 6.10 -5.15
C LEU A 15 -6.56 7.22 -5.34
N VAL A 16 -6.20 7.60 -6.58
CA VAL A 16 -5.29 8.75 -6.78
C VAL A 16 -6.06 10.02 -6.46
N VAL A 17 -5.89 10.52 -5.24
CA VAL A 17 -6.36 11.85 -4.83
C VAL A 17 -5.19 12.82 -4.76
N ASP A 18 -3.98 12.32 -4.46
CA ASP A 18 -2.74 13.09 -4.25
C ASP A 18 -1.51 12.18 -4.50
N PRO A 19 -0.34 12.71 -4.94
CA PRO A 19 0.88 11.92 -5.16
C PRO A 19 1.51 11.31 -3.89
N VAL A 20 1.01 11.60 -2.70
CA VAL A 20 1.58 11.06 -1.45
C VAL A 20 1.21 9.59 -1.21
N LEU A 21 2.22 8.73 -1.16
CA LEU A 21 2.07 7.32 -0.80
C LEU A 21 1.72 7.14 0.69
N ILE A 22 0.69 6.33 0.96
CA ILE A 22 0.27 5.90 2.29
C ILE A 22 0.31 4.37 2.33
N PRO A 23 1.48 3.76 2.64
CA PRO A 23 1.61 2.32 2.64
C PRO A 23 1.12 1.70 3.95
N SER A 24 0.37 0.60 3.86
CA SER A 24 0.01 -0.25 4.99
C SER A 24 0.37 -1.69 4.70
N THR A 25 1.07 -2.39 5.60
CA THR A 25 1.38 -3.81 5.40
C THR A 25 1.55 -4.58 6.71
N THR A 26 1.56 -5.90 6.61
CA THR A 26 1.96 -6.80 7.69
C THR A 26 3.48 -6.75 7.91
N PRO A 27 4.00 -6.87 9.16
CA PRO A 27 5.44 -6.74 9.44
C PRO A 27 6.36 -7.63 8.59
N GLN A 28 5.89 -8.81 8.20
CA GLN A 28 6.63 -9.77 7.37
C GLN A 28 6.98 -9.22 5.98
N LEU A 29 6.30 -8.18 5.51
CA LEU A 29 6.49 -7.58 4.19
C LEU A 29 7.08 -6.15 4.27
N ASP A 30 7.43 -5.66 5.46
CA ASP A 30 7.95 -4.29 5.64
C ASP A 30 9.21 -4.06 4.80
N GLU A 31 10.18 -4.97 4.89
CA GLU A 31 11.46 -4.86 4.16
C GLU A 31 11.25 -4.98 2.64
N LEU A 32 10.50 -5.99 2.19
CA LEU A 32 10.19 -6.20 0.78
C LEU A 32 9.52 -4.97 0.16
N LEU A 33 8.57 -4.36 0.87
CA LEU A 33 7.91 -3.14 0.42
C LEU A 33 8.92 -2.01 0.26
N LEU A 34 9.77 -1.76 1.26
CA LEU A 34 10.77 -0.69 1.22
C LEU A 34 11.77 -0.88 0.09
N GLU A 35 12.26 -2.10 -0.12
CA GLU A 35 13.16 -2.42 -1.22
C GLU A 35 12.48 -2.19 -2.57
N THR A 36 11.23 -2.61 -2.71
CA THR A 36 10.46 -2.43 -3.94
C THR A 36 10.28 -0.96 -4.28
N ILE A 37 9.84 -0.12 -3.33
CA ILE A 37 9.56 1.31 -3.62
C ILE A 37 10.83 2.15 -3.85
N LYS A 38 12.01 1.64 -3.50
CA LYS A 38 13.31 2.23 -3.87
C LYS A 38 13.72 1.92 -5.32
N LEU A 39 13.08 0.95 -5.96
CA LEU A 39 13.38 0.57 -7.35
C LEU A 39 12.39 1.17 -8.36
N VAL A 40 11.23 1.66 -7.88
CA VAL A 40 10.18 2.25 -8.72
C VAL A 40 10.42 3.75 -8.86
N GLN A 41 10.51 4.25 -10.09
CA GLN A 41 10.57 5.69 -10.37
C GLN A 41 9.24 6.36 -10.03
N ASP A 42 9.31 7.57 -9.48
CA ASP A 42 8.11 8.39 -9.27
C ASP A 42 7.53 8.82 -10.64
N PRO A 43 6.25 8.50 -10.93
CA PRO A 43 5.62 8.84 -12.20
C PRO A 43 5.50 10.34 -12.46
N ASP A 44 5.43 11.16 -11.41
CA ASP A 44 5.35 12.62 -11.50
C ASP A 44 6.74 13.28 -11.50
N ASN A 45 7.79 12.54 -11.12
CA ASN A 45 9.15 13.03 -11.12
C ASN A 45 10.19 11.91 -11.35
N SER A 46 10.63 11.76 -12.60
CA SER A 46 11.60 10.72 -12.98
C SER A 46 13.00 10.88 -12.37
N SER A 47 13.30 12.00 -11.69
CA SER A 47 14.60 12.21 -11.03
C SER A 47 14.69 11.54 -9.66
N ARG A 48 13.64 10.86 -9.20
CA ARG A 48 13.55 10.27 -7.87
C ARG A 48 12.72 8.99 -7.88
N THR A 49 12.84 8.22 -6.82
CA THR A 49 12.05 7.00 -6.62
C THR A 49 10.77 7.32 -5.84
N VAL A 50 9.82 6.38 -5.84
CA VAL A 50 8.62 6.45 -5.00
C VAL A 50 9.01 6.55 -3.51
N TYR A 51 10.06 5.85 -3.10
CA TYR A 51 10.64 5.96 -1.76
C TYR A 51 11.07 7.40 -1.42
N ASP A 52 11.81 8.06 -2.33
CA ASP A 52 12.31 9.42 -2.11
C ASP A 52 11.16 10.42 -1.96
N SER A 53 10.12 10.28 -2.78
CA SER A 53 8.91 11.10 -2.67
C SER A 53 8.13 10.86 -1.40
N TRP A 54 8.02 9.60 -0.97
CA TRP A 54 7.35 9.24 0.29
C TRP A 54 8.08 9.80 1.52
N VAL A 55 9.40 9.66 1.59
CA VAL A 55 10.20 10.20 2.71
C VAL A 55 10.18 11.73 2.72
N LYS A 56 10.16 12.37 1.55
CA LYS A 56 10.11 13.83 1.46
C LYS A 56 8.75 14.42 1.85
N SER A 57 7.66 13.73 1.54
CA SER A 57 6.30 14.20 1.80
C SER A 57 5.81 13.98 3.24
N ASN A 58 6.50 13.14 4.02
CA ASN A 58 6.10 12.79 5.37
C ASN A 58 7.23 13.07 6.37
N ALA A 59 7.01 13.99 7.32
CA ALA A 59 8.01 14.35 8.34
C ALA A 59 8.42 13.17 9.25
N SER A 60 7.63 12.10 9.28
CA SER A 60 7.95 10.86 9.99
C SER A 60 7.39 9.67 9.21
N PRO A 61 8.06 9.27 8.12
CA PRO A 61 7.55 8.24 7.22
C PRO A 61 7.41 6.92 7.97
N LYS A 62 6.18 6.42 8.02
CA LYS A 62 5.83 5.19 8.73
C LYS A 62 4.92 4.33 7.87
N ILE A 63 5.29 3.05 7.76
CA ILE A 63 4.42 2.02 7.21
C ILE A 63 3.30 1.76 8.21
N GLN A 64 2.05 2.02 7.81
CA GLN A 64 0.87 1.75 8.62
C GLN A 64 0.63 0.24 8.76
N ARG A 65 -0.22 -0.16 9.70
CA ARG A 65 -0.56 -1.57 9.95
C ARG A 65 -1.97 -1.87 9.47
N LEU A 66 -2.16 -3.03 8.86
CA LEU A 66 -3.48 -3.53 8.51
C LEU A 66 -4.20 -3.98 9.78
N GLY A 67 -5.46 -3.57 9.93
CA GLY A 67 -6.26 -3.90 11.11
C GLY A 67 -7.67 -3.32 11.08
N ASN A 68 -7.87 -2.22 10.35
CA ASN A 68 -9.19 -1.76 9.96
C ASN A 68 -9.76 -2.67 8.86
N GLY A 69 -11.00 -3.14 9.00
CA GLY A 69 -11.68 -3.96 7.98
C GLY A 69 -12.12 -3.16 6.74
N GLY A 70 -11.28 -2.23 6.27
CA GLY A 70 -11.64 -1.18 5.31
C GLY A 70 -11.43 -1.53 3.84
N SER A 71 -10.94 -2.73 3.52
CA SER A 71 -10.78 -3.23 2.15
C SER A 71 -10.63 -4.76 2.14
N ASP A 72 -10.47 -5.35 0.96
CA ASP A 72 -10.49 -6.81 0.75
C ASP A 72 -9.36 -7.55 1.48
N TYR A 73 -8.25 -6.86 1.81
CA TYR A 73 -7.17 -7.43 2.61
C TYR A 73 -7.62 -7.97 3.97
N ALA A 74 -8.77 -7.52 4.50
CA ALA A 74 -9.29 -7.94 5.79
C ALA A 74 -9.51 -9.46 5.87
N ALA A 75 -10.09 -10.06 4.82
CA ALA A 75 -10.29 -11.50 4.78
C ALA A 75 -8.94 -12.27 4.80
N PHE A 76 -7.95 -11.79 4.08
CA PHE A 76 -6.64 -12.43 3.99
C PHE A 76 -5.87 -12.34 5.29
N VAL A 77 -5.73 -11.14 5.86
CA VAL A 77 -4.91 -10.94 7.06
C VAL A 77 -5.61 -11.37 8.35
N GLN A 78 -6.92 -11.16 8.48
CA GLN A 78 -7.64 -11.39 9.75
C GLN A 78 -8.28 -12.77 9.83
N HIS A 79 -8.74 -13.34 8.71
CA HIS A 79 -9.45 -14.61 8.72
C HIS A 79 -8.56 -15.79 8.33
N VAL A 80 -7.69 -15.61 7.32
CA VAL A 80 -6.90 -16.71 6.74
C VAL A 80 -5.42 -16.66 7.16
N GLY A 81 -4.95 -15.53 7.70
CA GLY A 81 -3.58 -15.36 8.20
C GLY A 81 -2.52 -15.16 7.11
N ILE A 82 -2.93 -14.72 5.92
CA ILE A 82 -2.02 -14.48 4.78
C ILE A 82 -1.39 -13.08 4.92
N PRO A 83 -0.05 -12.95 4.88
CA PRO A 83 0.63 -11.65 4.85
C PRO A 83 0.08 -10.76 3.74
N SER A 84 -0.18 -9.49 4.04
CA SER A 84 -0.94 -8.63 3.13
C SER A 84 -0.38 -7.22 3.09
N THR A 85 -0.49 -6.58 1.93
CA THR A 85 -0.12 -5.17 1.71
C THR A 85 -1.30 -4.41 1.11
N ASN A 86 -1.50 -3.16 1.52
CA ASN A 86 -2.42 -2.20 0.94
C ASN A 86 -1.68 -0.90 0.58
N LEU A 87 -1.72 -0.52 -0.70
CA LEU A 87 -1.07 0.69 -1.22
C LEU A 87 -2.11 1.70 -1.69
N ILE A 88 -1.99 2.95 -1.20
CA ILE A 88 -2.87 4.07 -1.55
C ILE A 88 -1.99 5.30 -1.84
N PHE A 89 -2.37 6.13 -2.82
CA PHE A 89 -1.78 7.44 -3.10
C PHE A 89 -2.82 8.55 -2.84
N GLY A 90 -2.75 9.26 -1.72
CA GLY A 90 -3.79 10.24 -1.36
C GLY A 90 -3.45 11.12 -0.17
N GLU A 91 -4.31 12.11 0.12
CA GLU A 91 -4.12 13.00 1.26
C GLU A 91 -4.28 12.25 2.59
N GLY A 92 -3.24 12.31 3.42
CA GLY A 92 -3.29 11.91 4.81
C GLY A 92 -4.22 12.84 5.60
N ARG A 93 -5.49 12.45 5.71
CA ARG A 93 -6.60 13.09 6.44
C ARG A 93 -7.40 14.12 5.62
N GLY A 94 -8.63 13.73 5.28
CA GLY A 94 -9.75 14.67 5.42
C GLY A 94 -10.35 15.33 4.19
N ALA A 95 -10.39 14.69 3.02
CA ALA A 95 -11.45 14.90 2.04
C ALA A 95 -11.40 13.80 0.98
N LEU A 96 -12.32 12.84 1.04
CA LEU A 96 -12.53 11.91 -0.06
C LEU A 96 -13.16 12.69 -1.22
N ARG A 97 -12.35 13.08 -2.20
CA ARG A 97 -12.84 13.38 -3.55
C ARG A 97 -12.28 12.34 -4.49
N VAL A 98 -13.13 11.36 -4.83
CA VAL A 98 -12.79 10.25 -5.72
C VAL A 98 -12.60 10.82 -7.13
N VAL A 99 -11.39 10.71 -7.68
CA VAL A 99 -11.11 11.08 -9.08
C VAL A 99 -11.19 9.82 -9.96
N TYR A 100 -10.58 8.70 -9.56
CA TYR A 100 -10.78 7.36 -10.15
C TYR A 100 -10.52 6.26 -9.11
N SER A 101 -11.20 5.11 -9.21
CA SER A 101 -10.95 3.90 -8.42
C SER A 101 -10.72 2.71 -9.35
N TYR A 102 -9.56 2.07 -9.24
CA TYR A 102 -9.28 0.78 -9.88
C TYR A 102 -8.79 -0.20 -8.80
N GLY A 103 -9.52 -1.29 -8.61
CA GLY A 103 -9.11 -2.40 -7.75
C GLY A 103 -8.56 -3.54 -8.61
N PHE A 104 -7.31 -3.92 -8.38
CA PHE A 104 -6.71 -5.13 -8.94
C PHE A 104 -6.30 -6.05 -7.79
N SER A 105 -6.94 -7.22 -7.72
CA SER A 105 -6.59 -8.29 -6.78
C SER A 105 -5.75 -9.33 -7.52
N TYR A 106 -4.53 -9.56 -7.07
CA TYR A 106 -3.68 -10.66 -7.54
C TYR A 106 -3.75 -11.81 -6.53
N LEU A 107 -4.07 -13.03 -7.01
CA LEU A 107 -4.09 -14.28 -6.24
C LEU A 107 -2.81 -15.10 -6.51
#